data_AF-A0A968T6G2-F1
#
_entry.id   AF-A0A968T6G2-F1
#
_cell.length_a   1.000
_cell.length_b   1.000
_cell.length_c   1.000
_cell.angle_alpha   90.00
_cell.angle_beta   90.00
_cell.angle_gamma   90.00
#
_symmetry.space_group_name_H-M   'P 1'
#
loop_
_entity.id
_entity.type
_entity.pdbx_description
1 polymer ?
#
loop_
_entity_poly.entity_id
_entity_poly.type
_entity_poly.pdbx_seq_one_letter_code
_entity_poly.pdbx_strand_id
1 'polypeptide(L)' 'MEKLSFRINFRGTHLKIQVDKKKTDIINLTSRDLEIMIFGKSYELRGNSTLTVKENVLVS' A
#
# COMPACT_ATOMS: atom_id res chain seq x y z
N MET A 1 -9.46 12.65 -13.52
CA MET A 1 -8.38 11.64 -13.35
C MET A 1 -8.85 10.70 -12.26
N GLU A 2 -9.16 9.45 -12.60
CA GLU A 2 -9.78 8.50 -11.66
C GLU A 2 -8.76 8.05 -10.60
N LYS A 3 -9.16 8.12 -9.33
CA LYS A 3 -8.40 7.65 -8.18
C LYS A 3 -9.32 6.81 -7.33
N LEU A 4 -8.87 5.62 -6.95
CA LEU A 4 -9.55 4.80 -5.97
C LEU A 4 -8.87 5.00 -4.61
N SER A 5 -9.65 5.26 -3.58
CA SER A 5 -9.13 5.34 -2.20
C SER A 5 -10.05 4.55 -1.29
N PHE A 6 -9.46 3.66 -0.49
CA PHE A 6 -10.20 2.92 0.52
C PHE A 6 -9.34 2.74 1.77
N ARG A 7 -10.00 2.38 2.87
CA ARG A 7 -9.35 2.09 4.16
C ARG A 7 -9.64 0.66 4.54
N ILE A 8 -8.64 0.00 5.12
CA ILE A 8 -8.79 -1.33 5.70
C ILE A 8 -8.17 -1.35 7.09
N ASN A 9 -8.78 -2.13 7.97
CA ASN A 9 -8.22 -2.44 9.27
C ASN A 9 -7.79 -3.90 9.23
N PHE A 10 -6.52 -4.17 9.51
CA PHE A 10 -6.00 -5.53 9.54
C PHE A 10 -5.16 -5.70 10.80
N ARG A 11 -5.54 -6.64 11.67
CA ARG A 11 -4.83 -6.95 12.94
C ARG A 11 -4.52 -5.71 13.81
N GLY A 12 -5.43 -4.72 13.81
CA GLY A 12 -5.27 -3.47 14.55
C GLY A 12 -4.39 -2.42 13.86
N THR A 13 -3.88 -2.71 12.66
CA THR A 13 -3.21 -1.74 11.78
C THR A 13 -4.25 -1.07 10.88
N HIS A 14 -4.28 0.26 10.90
CA HIS A 14 -5.15 1.06 10.05
C HIS A 14 -4.39 1.47 8.79
N LEU A 15 -4.84 0.96 7.65
CA LEU A 15 -4.22 1.23 6.36
C LEU A 15 -5.14 2.10 5.50
N LYS A 16 -4.55 3.07 4.81
CA LYS A 16 -5.19 3.80 3.72
C LYS A 16 -4.50 3.43 2.42
N ILE A 17 -5.27 2.92 1.47
CA ILE A 17 -4.80 2.55 0.15
C ILE A 17 -5.26 3.62 -0.83
N GLN A 18 -4.34 4.14 -1.63
CA GLN A 18 -4.63 5.10 -2.70
C GLN A 18 -4.04 4.60 -4.00
N VAL A 19 -4.89 4.38 -5.00
CA VAL A 19 -4.48 3.85 -6.30
C VAL A 19 -4.77 4.89 -7.37
N ASP A 20 -3.77 5.17 -8.18
CA ASP A 20 -3.91 5.91 -9.44
C ASP A 20 -3.24 5.13 -10.60
N LYS A 21 -3.36 5.64 -11.83
CA LYS A 21 -2.83 4.98 -13.04
C LYS A 21 -1.30 4.77 -13.05
N LYS A 22 -0.54 5.38 -12.14
CA LYS A 22 0.93 5.33 -12.12
C LYS A 22 1.47 4.61 -10.89
N LYS A 23 0.72 4.60 -9.81
CA LYS A 23 1.19 4.09 -8.52
C LYS A 23 0.06 3.66 -7.59
N THR A 24 0.44 2.83 -6.63
CA THR A 24 -0.32 2.49 -5.44
C THR A 24 0.45 2.98 -4.21
N ASP A 25 -0.17 3.83 -3.39
CA ASP A 25 0.33 4.26 -2.09
C ASP A 25 -0.40 3.49 -0.98
N ILE A 26 0.36 2.84 -0.10
CA ILE A 26 -0.11 2.13 1.08
C ILE A 26 0.40 2.91 2.29
N ILE A 27 -0.52 3.52 3.03
CA ILE A 27 -0.21 4.39 4.17
C ILE A 27 -0.58 3.65 5.46
N ASN A 28 0.40 3.42 6.32
CA ASN A 28 0.19 2.90 7.66
C ASN A 28 -0.08 4.05 8.63
N LEU A 29 -1.29 4.10 9.18
CA LEU A 29 -1.72 5.14 10.12
C LEU A 29 -1.54 4.71 11.59
N THR A 30 -0.74 3.68 11.83
CA THR A 30 -0.45 3.16 13.17
C THR A 30 1.05 3.00 13.36
N SER A 31 1.52 2.93 14.60
CA SER A 31 2.94 2.75 14.92
C SER A 31 3.45 1.32 14.76
N ARG A 32 2.61 0.38 14.32
CA ARG A 32 2.99 -1.04 14.18
C ARG A 32 3.54 -1.31 12.78
N ASP A 33 4.67 -1.99 12.71
CA ASP A 33 5.20 -2.47 11.44
C ASP A 33 4.35 -3.65 10.92
N LEU A 34 4.30 -3.78 9.59
CA LEU A 34 3.53 -4.83 8.92
C LEU A 34 4.30 -5.34 7.71
N GLU A 35 4.38 -6.66 7.55
CA GLU A 35 4.77 -7.26 6.29
C GLU A 35 3.55 -7.39 5.37
N ILE A 36 3.65 -6.86 4.16
CA ILE A 36 2.57 -6.88 3.17
C ILE A 36 3.07 -7.39 1.82
N MET A 37 2.21 -8.09 1.09
CA MET A 37 2.48 -8.51 -0.27
C MET A 37 1.72 -7.64 -1.26
N ILE A 38 2.45 -7.06 -2.22
CA ILE A 38 1.88 -6.22 -3.29
C ILE A 38 2.42 -6.75 -4.61
N PHE A 39 1.52 -7.11 -5.54
CA PHE A 39 1.88 -7.69 -6.84
C PHE A 39 2.90 -8.85 -6.76
N GLY A 40 2.72 -9.74 -5.78
CA GLY A 40 3.59 -10.91 -5.57
C GLY A 40 4.95 -10.62 -4.92
N LYS A 41 5.24 -9.37 -4.56
CA LYS A 41 6.47 -8.98 -3.83
C LYS A 41 6.14 -8.63 -2.38
N SER A 42 6.95 -9.15 -1.45
CA SER A 42 6.86 -8.79 -0.03
C SER A 42 7.54 -7.44 0.23
N TYR A 43 6.94 -6.65 1.10
CA TYR A 43 7.44 -5.36 1.55
C TYR A 43 7.26 -5.23 3.05
N GLU A 44 8.24 -4.63 3.70
CA GLU A 44 8.11 -4.12 5.07
C GLU A 44 7.45 -2.73 5.00
N LEU A 45 6.27 -2.59 5.59
CA LEU A 45 5.60 -1.32 5.77
C LEU A 45 5.71 -0.88 7.22
N ARG A 46 6.62 0.04 7.48
CA ARG A 46 6.86 0.58 8.83
C ARG A 46 5.66 1.36 9.36
N GLY A 47 5.55 1.44 10.67
CA GLY A 47 4.57 2.26 11.35
C GLY A 47 4.65 3.73 10.93
N ASN A 48 3.50 4.40 10.82
CA ASN A 48 3.37 5.80 10.45
C ASN A 48 4.08 6.17 9.14
N SER A 49 4.27 5.21 8.24
CA SER A 49 5.00 5.38 6.99
C SER A 49 4.09 5.16 5.77
N THR A 50 4.59 5.54 4.61
CA THR A 50 3.94 5.31 3.32
C THR A 50 4.87 4.48 2.45
N LEU A 51 4.34 3.37 1.92
CA LEU A 51 4.98 2.61 0.85
C LEU A 51 4.34 3.00 -0.48
N THR A 52 5.15 3.49 -1.42
CA THR A 52 4.72 3.75 -2.80
C THR A 52 5.25 2.67 -3.72
N VAL A 53 4.34 1.97 -4.39
CA VAL A 53 4.65 0.99 -5.43
C VAL A 53 4.24 1.56 -6.78
N LYS A 54 5.19 1.65 -7.72
CA LYS A 54 4.91 2.01 -9.11
C LYS A 54 4.68 0.74 -9.91
N GLU A 55 3.69 0.77 -10.79
CA GLU A 55 3.43 -0.34 -11.69
C GLU A 55 4.56 -0.42 -12.72
N ASN A 56 5.45 -1.40 -12.58
CA ASN A 56 6.31 -1.83 -13.68
C ASN A 56 5.50 -2.84 -14.47
N VAL A 57 4.88 -2.36 -15.55
CA VAL A 57 4.19 -3.22 -16.51
C VAL A 57 5.21 -4.19 -17.12
N LEU A 58 5.27 -5.42 -16.60
CA LEU A 58 5.82 -6.56 -17.33
C LEU A 58 4.62 -7.26 -17.95
N VAL A 59 4.24 -6.84 -19.15
CA VAL A 59 3.35 -7.63 -20.00
C VAL A 59 4.15 -8.87 -20.41
N SER A 60 3.61 -10.04 -20.07
CA SER A 60 4.06 -11.34 -20.61
C SER A 60 3.61 -11.48 -22.06
#